data_AF-A0A1B7ML47-F1
#
_entry.id   AF-A0A1B7ML47-F1
#
_cell.length_a   1.000
_cell.length_b   1.000
_cell.length_c   1.000
_cell.angle_alpha   90.00
_cell.angle_beta   90.00
_cell.angle_gamma   90.00
#
_symmetry.space_group_name_H-M   'P 1'
#
loop_
_entity.id
_entity.type
_entity.pdbx_description
1 polymer ?
#
loop_
_entity_poly.entity_id
_entity_poly.type
_entity_poly.pdbx_seq_one_letter_code
_entity_poly.pdbx_strand_id
1 'polypeptide(L)'
;MPSKPGIFWAGYASSAVAQTITDFYGYFTPIRHYMPQNCSSDVEAVIAYLDGMYAVNDTAGIQTLKEAFGLGGLGHVEDFAEALQDNLLDWQGLQPSVGPGAMFFEFCDALEVKDGINAGPSGWGLENAIYSWGNFWNTTYYSYVCEGYDPEDCIGTYDTSQPYWTNTTVNNWGRSWLWMVCNQIGFWQDGPPYSQPAIVSRIINPTYYQRQCVNMFHDVFASPPHPTTANTNMMYAGWNVNVERLFFANGLRDPWRDATVSADGLYKPSTPRMPIYEGDGFHCSDMDKVNAIDPTIAALQETALEYMAEWLAEWKPSALESP
;
A
#
# COMPACT_ATOMS: atom_id res chain seq x y z
N MET A 1 3.92 25.25 -0.12
CA MET A 1 5.37 25.47 -0.31
C MET A 1 5.76 25.56 -1.79
N PRO A 2 5.31 24.69 -2.72
CA PRO A 2 5.47 24.94 -4.16
C PRO A 2 4.38 25.84 -4.78
N SER A 3 3.09 25.58 -4.49
CA SER A 3 1.95 26.35 -5.04
C SER A 3 1.57 27.62 -4.26
N LYS A 4 2.19 27.81 -3.09
CA LYS A 4 2.03 28.95 -2.18
C LYS A 4 3.39 29.24 -1.50
N PRO A 5 4.36 29.80 -2.22
CA PRO A 5 5.65 30.18 -1.63
C PRO A 5 5.45 31.29 -0.60
N GLY A 6 6.24 31.29 0.47
CA GLY A 6 6.25 32.35 1.49
C GLY A 6 5.17 32.25 2.59
N ILE A 7 4.20 31.32 2.50
CA ILE A 7 3.22 31.11 3.59
C ILE A 7 3.83 30.30 4.74
N PHE A 8 4.45 29.17 4.41
CA PHE A 8 5.10 28.30 5.38
C PHE A 8 6.60 28.47 5.24
N TRP A 9 7.28 28.66 6.38
CA TRP A 9 8.72 28.84 6.38
C TRP A 9 9.50 27.53 6.21
N ALA A 10 9.04 26.47 6.86
CA ALA A 10 9.66 25.15 6.86
C ALA A 10 8.60 24.05 6.80
N GLY A 11 8.98 22.88 6.28
CA GLY A 11 8.11 21.73 6.08
C GLY A 11 8.77 20.40 6.35
N TYR A 12 7.94 19.44 6.77
CA TYR A 12 8.31 18.05 7.00
C TYR A 12 7.39 17.16 6.18
N ALA A 13 7.97 16.28 5.38
CA ALA A 13 7.30 15.40 4.43
C ALA A 13 7.67 13.95 4.76
N SER A 14 6.92 13.36 5.70
CA SER A 14 7.01 11.95 6.07
C SER A 14 6.29 11.10 5.03
N SER A 15 6.97 10.09 4.46
CA SER A 15 6.44 9.16 3.46
C SER A 15 5.65 9.86 2.34
N ALA A 16 6.11 11.05 1.93
CA ALA A 16 5.34 11.89 1.04
C ALA A 16 5.37 11.34 -0.40
N VAL A 17 4.22 10.82 -0.83
CA VAL A 17 3.97 10.29 -2.18
C VAL A 17 3.93 11.40 -3.23
N ALA A 18 5.12 11.93 -3.55
CA ALA A 18 5.29 13.05 -4.46
C ALA A 18 4.85 12.74 -5.90
N GLN A 19 4.95 11.49 -6.32
CA GLN A 19 4.58 11.02 -7.66
C GLN A 19 3.25 10.28 -7.62
N THR A 20 2.29 10.72 -8.43
CA THR A 20 1.06 9.97 -8.67
C THR A 20 1.27 8.89 -9.73
N ILE A 21 0.76 7.69 -9.48
CA ILE A 21 1.05 6.49 -10.29
C ILE A 21 -0.27 5.74 -10.47
N THR A 22 -0.71 5.52 -11.72
CA THR A 22 -1.99 4.83 -11.95
C THR A 22 -1.89 3.34 -11.66
N ASP A 23 -0.94 2.66 -12.30
CA ASP A 23 -0.61 1.24 -12.14
C ASP A 23 0.57 1.15 -11.16
N PHE A 24 0.25 0.86 -9.89
CA PHE A 24 1.15 1.00 -8.76
C PHE A 24 1.49 -0.35 -8.09
N TYR A 25 1.81 -1.35 -8.91
CA TYR A 25 2.41 -2.61 -8.44
C TYR A 25 3.68 -2.42 -7.60
N GLY A 26 4.38 -1.29 -7.77
CA GLY A 26 5.53 -0.88 -6.96
C GLY A 26 5.24 -0.87 -5.46
N TYR A 27 3.98 -0.69 -5.06
CA TYR A 27 3.53 -0.76 -3.67
C TYR A 27 3.97 -2.05 -2.96
N PHE A 28 3.94 -3.18 -3.67
CA PHE A 28 4.29 -4.49 -3.11
C PHE A 28 5.78 -4.81 -3.17
N THR A 29 6.60 -3.98 -3.83
CA THR A 29 8.04 -4.25 -3.97
C THR A 29 8.77 -4.22 -2.63
N PRO A 30 8.60 -3.19 -1.77
CA PRO A 30 9.19 -3.19 -0.43
C PRO A 30 8.69 -4.37 0.41
N ILE A 31 7.40 -4.70 0.34
CA ILE A 31 6.82 -5.82 1.09
C ILE A 31 7.52 -7.13 0.71
N ARG A 32 7.59 -7.44 -0.60
CA ARG A 32 8.23 -8.65 -1.12
C ARG A 32 9.72 -8.73 -0.76
N HIS A 33 10.43 -7.60 -0.75
CA HIS A 33 11.86 -7.56 -0.43
C HIS A 33 12.15 -7.76 1.07
N TYR A 34 11.31 -7.20 1.94
CA TYR A 34 11.59 -7.16 3.38
C TYR A 34 10.80 -8.19 4.20
N MET A 35 9.76 -8.82 3.64
CA MET A 35 9.08 -9.94 4.29
C MET A 35 9.97 -11.19 4.35
N PRO A 36 9.68 -12.16 5.25
CA PRO A 36 10.43 -13.41 5.30
C PRO A 36 10.44 -14.12 3.94
N GLN A 37 11.64 -14.54 3.48
CA GLN A 37 11.82 -15.07 2.12
C GLN A 37 11.07 -16.39 1.86
N ASN A 38 10.90 -17.17 2.92
CA ASN A 38 10.12 -18.39 2.89
C ASN A 38 8.62 -18.08 2.72
N CYS A 39 8.10 -17.11 3.49
CA CYS A 39 6.73 -16.59 3.35
C CYS A 39 6.47 -16.04 1.94
N SER A 40 7.38 -15.20 1.40
CA SER A 40 7.21 -14.70 0.03
C SER A 40 7.23 -15.81 -1.02
N SER A 41 8.04 -16.85 -0.84
CA SER A 41 8.13 -17.97 -1.78
C SER A 41 6.81 -18.76 -1.85
N ASP A 42 6.19 -19.02 -0.70
CA ASP A 42 4.92 -19.75 -0.63
C ASP A 42 3.74 -18.88 -1.13
N VAL A 43 3.73 -17.58 -0.83
CA VAL A 43 2.76 -16.64 -1.41
C VAL A 43 2.89 -16.58 -2.93
N GLU A 44 4.10 -16.40 -3.46
CA GLU A 44 4.35 -16.38 -4.91
C GLU A 44 3.88 -17.68 -5.58
N ALA A 45 4.04 -18.83 -4.93
CA ALA A 45 3.57 -20.12 -5.44
C ALA A 45 2.05 -20.16 -5.56
N VAL A 46 1.31 -19.72 -4.53
CA VAL A 46 -0.16 -19.69 -4.54
C VAL A 46 -0.68 -18.70 -5.58
N ILE A 47 -0.08 -17.51 -5.66
CA ILE A 47 -0.44 -16.48 -6.64
C ILE A 47 -0.20 -16.97 -8.08
N ALA A 48 0.96 -17.59 -8.34
CA ALA A 48 1.25 -18.17 -9.65
C ALA A 48 0.27 -19.30 -10.02
N TYR A 49 -0.19 -20.07 -9.03
CA TYR A 49 -1.20 -21.12 -9.23
C TYR A 49 -2.56 -20.54 -9.62
N LEU A 50 -3.03 -19.50 -8.91
CA LEU A 50 -4.27 -18.78 -9.26
C LEU A 50 -4.18 -18.15 -10.67
N ASP A 51 -3.11 -17.41 -10.95
CA ASP A 51 -2.88 -16.77 -12.26
C ASP A 51 -2.86 -17.82 -13.38
N GLY A 52 -2.23 -18.98 -13.13
CA GLY A 52 -2.15 -20.09 -14.08
C GLY A 52 -3.52 -20.70 -14.39
N MET A 53 -4.35 -20.93 -13.38
CA MET A 53 -5.72 -21.42 -13.57
C MET A 53 -6.58 -20.41 -14.31
N TYR A 54 -6.46 -19.12 -13.98
CA TYR A 54 -7.17 -18.05 -14.67
C TYR A 54 -6.80 -17.96 -16.15
N ALA A 55 -5.51 -18.06 -16.48
CA ALA A 55 -5.02 -17.99 -17.85
C ALA A 55 -5.56 -19.09 -18.77
N VAL A 56 -5.91 -20.26 -18.22
CA VAL A 56 -6.49 -21.39 -18.98
C VAL A 56 -8.00 -21.53 -18.77
N ASN A 57 -8.64 -20.58 -18.08
CA ASN A 57 -10.06 -20.58 -17.74
C ASN A 57 -10.51 -21.84 -16.97
N ASP A 58 -9.68 -22.31 -16.04
CA ASP A 58 -10.02 -23.43 -15.15
C ASP A 58 -10.92 -22.97 -14.00
N THR A 59 -12.20 -22.80 -14.31
CA THR A 59 -13.20 -22.31 -13.35
C THR A 59 -13.44 -23.29 -12.19
N ALA A 60 -13.28 -24.60 -12.42
CA ALA A 60 -13.43 -25.62 -11.38
C ALA A 60 -12.24 -25.62 -10.41
N GLY A 61 -11.01 -25.46 -10.93
CA GLY A 61 -9.81 -25.29 -10.12
C GLY A 61 -9.87 -24.01 -9.28
N ILE A 62 -10.26 -22.88 -9.87
CA ILE A 62 -10.45 -21.62 -9.15
C ILE A 62 -11.49 -21.77 -8.04
N GLN A 63 -12.62 -22.43 -8.31
CA GLN A 63 -13.64 -22.67 -7.28
C GLN A 63 -13.10 -23.53 -6.13
N THR A 64 -12.33 -24.57 -6.45
CA THR A 64 -11.67 -25.43 -5.45
C THR A 64 -10.70 -24.62 -4.57
N LEU A 65 -9.92 -23.72 -5.19
CA LEU A 65 -9.01 -22.85 -4.45
C LEU A 65 -9.77 -21.87 -3.54
N LYS A 66 -10.84 -21.25 -4.03
CA LYS A 66 -11.68 -20.37 -3.21
C LYS A 66 -12.28 -21.08 -1.99
N GLU A 67 -12.74 -22.31 -2.18
CA GLU A 67 -13.27 -23.14 -1.10
C GLU A 67 -12.20 -23.47 -0.04
N ALA A 68 -10.95 -23.71 -0.45
CA ALA A 68 -9.84 -23.92 0.50
C ALA A 68 -9.61 -22.71 1.42
N PHE A 69 -9.89 -21.50 0.92
CA PHE A 69 -9.79 -20.23 1.66
C PHE A 69 -11.10 -19.81 2.35
N GLY A 70 -12.16 -20.63 2.26
CA GLY A 70 -13.49 -20.28 2.81
C GLY A 70 -14.21 -19.17 2.06
N LEU A 71 -13.64 -18.73 0.94
CA LEU A 71 -14.17 -17.67 0.07
C LEU A 71 -14.91 -18.23 -1.15
N GLY A 72 -15.36 -19.49 -1.05
CA GLY A 72 -16.10 -20.20 -2.11
C GLY A 72 -17.42 -19.52 -2.49
N GLY A 73 -17.98 -18.68 -1.60
CA GLY A 73 -19.19 -17.90 -1.83
C GLY A 73 -19.02 -16.72 -2.79
N LEU A 74 -17.78 -16.28 -3.05
CA LEU A 74 -17.55 -15.17 -3.98
C LEU A 74 -18.05 -15.52 -5.38
N GLY A 75 -18.62 -14.60 -6.13
CA GLY A 75 -19.09 -14.79 -7.50
C GLY A 75 -18.00 -14.55 -8.53
N HIS A 76 -17.02 -13.70 -8.18
CA HIS A 76 -16.01 -13.19 -9.10
C HIS A 76 -14.60 -13.56 -8.64
N VAL A 77 -13.74 -13.97 -9.58
CA VAL A 77 -12.37 -14.39 -9.26
C VAL A 77 -11.48 -13.20 -8.95
N GLU A 78 -11.79 -12.03 -9.50
CA GLU A 78 -11.10 -10.79 -9.22
C GLU A 78 -11.25 -10.38 -7.75
N ASP A 79 -12.44 -10.54 -7.16
CA ASP A 79 -12.65 -10.25 -5.73
C ASP A 79 -11.91 -11.28 -4.84
N PHE A 80 -11.79 -12.54 -5.28
CA PHE A 80 -10.94 -13.52 -4.59
C PHE A 80 -9.45 -13.19 -4.70
N ALA A 81 -8.99 -12.78 -5.88
CA ALA A 81 -7.61 -12.40 -6.12
C ALA A 81 -7.21 -11.16 -5.30
N GLU A 82 -8.15 -10.23 -5.10
CA GLU A 82 -7.95 -9.04 -4.26
C GLU A 82 -7.95 -9.40 -2.77
N ALA A 83 -8.83 -10.31 -2.32
CA ALA A 83 -8.78 -10.80 -0.94
C ALA A 83 -7.39 -11.37 -0.56
N LEU A 84 -6.72 -12.10 -1.46
CA LEU A 84 -5.37 -12.61 -1.21
C LEU A 84 -4.31 -11.52 -0.98
N GLN A 85 -4.59 -10.27 -1.37
CA GLN A 85 -3.73 -9.11 -1.14
C GLN A 85 -3.89 -8.54 0.27
N ASP A 86 -5.03 -8.73 0.94
CA ASP A 86 -5.36 -8.08 2.22
C ASP A 86 -4.30 -8.34 3.30
N ASN A 87 -3.82 -9.59 3.42
CA ASN A 87 -2.77 -9.94 4.38
C ASN A 87 -1.49 -9.12 4.18
N LEU A 88 -1.20 -8.72 2.94
CA LEU A 88 -0.04 -7.90 2.59
C LEU A 88 -0.28 -6.42 2.93
N LEU A 89 -1.52 -5.93 2.86
CA LEU A 89 -1.86 -4.54 3.18
C LEU A 89 -1.64 -4.22 4.67
N ASP A 90 -1.76 -5.21 5.55
CA ASP A 90 -1.40 -5.09 6.98
C ASP A 90 0.06 -4.63 7.19
N TRP A 91 0.95 -4.89 6.23
CA TRP A 91 2.35 -4.44 6.27
C TRP A 91 2.49 -2.94 6.46
N GLN A 92 1.61 -2.13 5.84
CA GLN A 92 1.68 -0.67 5.94
C GLN A 92 1.53 -0.20 7.40
N GLY A 93 0.76 -0.93 8.22
CA GLY A 93 0.53 -0.63 9.62
C GLY A 93 1.66 -1.07 10.57
N LEU A 94 2.63 -1.84 10.08
CA LEU A 94 3.78 -2.24 10.88
C LEU A 94 4.66 -1.04 11.23
N GLN A 95 5.40 -1.17 12.32
CA GLN A 95 6.35 -0.19 12.81
C GLN A 95 7.52 -0.93 13.47
N PRO A 96 8.70 -0.33 13.63
CA PRO A 96 9.81 -0.97 14.37
C PRO A 96 9.46 -1.31 15.82
N SER A 97 8.49 -0.60 16.41
CA SER A 97 7.96 -0.89 17.75
C SER A 97 6.92 -2.03 17.79
N VAL A 98 6.45 -2.50 16.63
CA VAL A 98 5.45 -3.57 16.54
C VAL A 98 6.15 -4.93 16.63
N GLY A 99 5.67 -5.76 17.56
CA GLY A 99 6.22 -7.09 17.81
C GLY A 99 5.64 -8.19 16.91
N PRO A 100 6.07 -9.45 17.12
CA PRO A 100 5.70 -10.60 16.28
C PRO A 100 4.21 -11.00 16.34
N GLY A 101 3.42 -10.46 17.27
CA GLY A 101 1.97 -10.74 17.35
C GLY A 101 1.11 -9.84 16.44
N ALA A 102 1.72 -9.19 15.44
CA ALA A 102 0.96 -8.43 14.46
C ALA A 102 0.40 -9.37 13.38
N MET A 103 -0.77 -9.04 12.84
CA MET A 103 -1.51 -9.88 11.90
C MET A 103 -0.66 -10.33 10.70
N PHE A 104 0.18 -9.45 10.15
CA PHE A 104 1.11 -9.80 9.07
C PHE A 104 2.10 -10.92 9.47
N PHE A 105 2.65 -10.86 10.69
CA PHE A 105 3.57 -11.88 11.18
C PHE A 105 2.86 -13.18 11.51
N GLU A 106 1.65 -13.13 12.08
CA GLU A 106 0.82 -14.32 12.30
C GLU A 106 0.47 -15.01 10.97
N PHE A 107 0.18 -14.23 9.93
CA PHE A 107 0.01 -14.73 8.57
C PHE A 107 1.26 -15.48 8.09
N CYS A 108 2.44 -14.86 8.12
CA CYS A 108 3.65 -15.56 7.70
C CYS A 108 3.98 -16.78 8.58
N ASP A 109 3.79 -16.70 9.89
CA ASP A 109 4.02 -17.83 10.79
C ASP A 109 3.07 -19.00 10.47
N ALA A 110 1.81 -18.71 10.08
CA ALA A 110 0.86 -19.74 9.68
C ALA A 110 1.31 -20.49 8.42
N LEU A 111 1.94 -19.82 7.45
CA LEU A 111 2.47 -20.46 6.25
C LEU A 111 3.74 -21.25 6.55
N GLU A 112 4.59 -20.71 7.43
CA GLU A 112 6.00 -21.09 7.51
C GLU A 112 6.36 -21.99 8.69
N VAL A 113 5.52 -22.09 9.72
CA VAL A 113 5.78 -22.91 10.90
C VAL A 113 4.94 -24.18 10.85
N LYS A 114 5.62 -25.33 10.72
CA LYS A 114 4.98 -26.65 10.69
C LYS A 114 5.60 -27.56 11.73
N ASP A 115 4.79 -28.10 12.64
CA ASP A 115 5.23 -28.96 13.74
C ASP A 115 6.38 -28.35 14.59
N GLY A 116 6.37 -27.03 14.74
CA GLY A 116 7.40 -26.28 15.47
C GLY A 116 8.71 -26.08 14.70
N ILE A 117 8.72 -26.37 13.39
CA ILE A 117 9.88 -26.20 12.51
C ILE A 117 9.57 -25.09 11.51
N ASN A 118 10.49 -24.13 11.38
CA ASN A 118 10.42 -23.08 10.36
C ASN A 118 10.86 -23.64 9.00
N ALA A 119 10.15 -23.27 7.94
CA ALA A 119 10.54 -23.63 6.58
C ALA A 119 11.92 -23.07 6.22
N GLY A 120 12.55 -23.70 5.22
CA GLY A 120 13.73 -23.12 4.57
C GLY A 120 13.34 -21.94 3.67
N PRO A 121 14.30 -21.24 3.04
CA PRO A 121 14.04 -20.06 2.22
C PRO A 121 13.06 -20.25 1.06
N SER A 122 12.80 -21.49 0.64
CA SER A 122 11.85 -21.84 -0.42
C SER A 122 10.43 -22.13 0.07
N GLY A 123 10.13 -21.92 1.36
CA GLY A 123 8.85 -22.25 1.96
C GLY A 123 8.61 -23.76 2.09
N TRP A 124 7.37 -24.14 2.38
CA TRP A 124 6.92 -25.54 2.41
C TRP A 124 6.35 -26.02 1.07
N GLY A 125 6.17 -25.11 0.10
CA GLY A 125 5.68 -25.39 -1.23
C GLY A 125 4.16 -25.27 -1.36
N LEU A 126 3.69 -25.23 -2.61
CA LEU A 126 2.32 -24.88 -3.00
C LEU A 126 1.22 -25.60 -2.21
N GLU A 127 1.29 -26.93 -2.07
CA GLU A 127 0.23 -27.69 -1.39
C GLU A 127 0.11 -27.29 0.09
N ASN A 128 1.24 -27.09 0.78
CA ASN A 128 1.24 -26.64 2.16
C ASN A 128 0.80 -25.18 2.27
N ALA A 129 1.25 -24.33 1.34
CA ALA A 129 0.89 -22.92 1.31
C ALA A 129 -0.63 -22.73 1.15
N ILE A 130 -1.27 -23.42 0.20
CA ILE A 130 -2.74 -23.39 0.02
C ILE A 130 -3.44 -23.84 1.30
N TYR A 131 -3.02 -24.98 1.87
CA TYR A 131 -3.64 -25.52 3.07
C TYR A 131 -3.51 -24.55 4.26
N SER A 132 -2.30 -24.06 4.52
CA SER A 132 -2.01 -23.29 5.72
C SER A 132 -2.54 -21.86 5.62
N TRP A 133 -2.41 -21.23 4.45
CA TRP A 133 -2.98 -19.91 4.19
C TRP A 133 -4.51 -19.95 4.19
N GLY A 134 -5.10 -20.95 3.52
CA GLY A 134 -6.56 -21.15 3.54
C GLY A 134 -7.08 -21.40 4.95
N ASN A 135 -6.37 -22.21 5.76
CA ASN A 135 -6.71 -22.40 7.16
C ASN A 135 -6.58 -21.11 7.99
N PHE A 136 -5.55 -20.30 7.76
CA PHE A 136 -5.41 -19.00 8.42
C PHE A 136 -6.57 -18.06 8.09
N TRP A 137 -6.99 -18.00 6.82
CA TRP A 137 -8.19 -17.29 6.38
C TRP A 137 -9.43 -17.78 7.14
N ASN A 138 -9.68 -19.08 7.10
CA ASN A 138 -10.88 -19.70 7.67
C ASN A 138 -11.00 -19.52 9.19
N THR A 139 -9.88 -19.54 9.90
CA THR A 139 -9.87 -19.63 11.37
C THR A 139 -9.56 -18.31 12.05
N THR A 140 -8.89 -17.38 11.36
CA THR A 140 -8.36 -16.15 11.94
C THR A 140 -8.74 -14.96 11.09
N TYR A 141 -8.20 -14.88 9.87
CA TYR A 141 -8.21 -13.63 9.11
C TYR A 141 -9.59 -13.20 8.65
N TYR A 142 -10.45 -14.13 8.22
CA TYR A 142 -11.81 -13.82 7.79
C TYR A 142 -12.59 -13.10 8.88
N SER A 143 -12.47 -13.54 10.14
CA SER A 143 -13.14 -12.87 11.26
C SER A 143 -12.58 -11.48 11.56
N TYR A 144 -11.29 -11.27 11.29
CA TYR A 144 -10.60 -10.00 11.48
C TYR A 144 -11.03 -8.96 10.43
N VAL A 145 -11.19 -9.35 9.16
CA VAL A 145 -11.56 -8.41 8.09
C VAL A 145 -13.07 -8.32 7.84
N CYS A 146 -13.81 -9.42 7.99
CA CYS A 146 -15.23 -9.49 7.64
C CYS A 146 -16.18 -9.51 8.82
N GLU A 147 -15.72 -9.56 10.07
CA GLU A 147 -16.57 -9.53 11.28
C GLU A 147 -17.77 -10.52 11.26
N GLY A 148 -17.73 -11.58 10.43
CA GLY A 148 -18.80 -12.56 10.25
C GLY A 148 -19.87 -12.22 9.20
N TYR A 149 -19.71 -11.16 8.40
CA TYR A 149 -20.50 -10.91 7.18
C TYR A 149 -20.32 -12.05 6.16
N ASP A 150 -21.26 -12.17 5.22
CA ASP A 150 -21.12 -13.10 4.08
C ASP A 150 -19.95 -12.66 3.17
N PRO A 151 -19.22 -13.59 2.48
CA PRO A 151 -18.09 -13.21 1.64
C PRO A 151 -18.45 -12.17 0.58
N GLU A 152 -19.63 -12.25 -0.05
CA GLU A 152 -20.06 -11.27 -1.05
C GLU A 152 -20.39 -9.91 -0.44
N ASP A 153 -20.98 -9.89 0.76
CA ASP A 153 -21.28 -8.63 1.46
C ASP A 153 -20.00 -7.96 1.99
N CYS A 154 -18.98 -8.75 2.35
CA CYS A 154 -17.73 -8.25 2.91
C CYS A 154 -16.71 -7.82 1.84
N ILE A 155 -16.44 -8.70 0.87
CA ILE A 155 -15.34 -8.58 -0.10
C ILE A 155 -15.88 -8.32 -1.51
N GLY A 156 -17.09 -8.81 -1.81
CA GLY A 156 -17.68 -8.71 -3.14
C GLY A 156 -17.86 -7.25 -3.60
N THR A 157 -17.48 -6.95 -4.84
CA THR A 157 -17.54 -5.57 -5.37
C THR A 157 -18.62 -5.35 -6.42
N TYR A 158 -19.43 -6.37 -6.72
CA TYR A 158 -20.39 -6.34 -7.83
C TYR A 158 -21.83 -5.99 -7.41
N ASP A 159 -22.21 -6.17 -6.14
CA ASP A 159 -23.48 -5.67 -5.63
C ASP A 159 -23.40 -4.16 -5.39
N THR A 160 -23.78 -3.38 -6.40
CA THR A 160 -23.76 -1.91 -6.36
C THR A 160 -24.85 -1.30 -5.48
N SER A 161 -25.75 -2.12 -4.91
CA SER A 161 -26.76 -1.65 -3.97
C SER A 161 -26.23 -1.52 -2.53
N GLN A 162 -25.06 -2.10 -2.24
CA GLN A 162 -24.45 -2.10 -0.90
C GLN A 162 -24.21 -0.68 -0.36
N PRO A 163 -24.29 -0.48 0.98
CA PRO A 163 -24.02 0.80 1.62
C PRO A 163 -22.62 1.35 1.32
N TYR A 164 -21.63 0.48 1.07
CA TYR A 164 -20.29 0.89 0.68
C TYR A 164 -20.31 1.83 -0.53
N TRP A 165 -21.10 1.52 -1.57
CA TRP A 165 -21.22 2.31 -2.80
C TRP A 165 -22.15 3.51 -2.67
N THR A 166 -23.23 3.35 -1.89
CA THR A 166 -24.37 4.28 -1.89
C THR A 166 -24.33 5.30 -0.76
N ASN A 167 -23.52 5.09 0.28
CA ASN A 167 -23.47 5.97 1.45
C ASN A 167 -22.79 7.32 1.13
N THR A 168 -23.59 8.38 1.05
CA THR A 168 -23.17 9.76 0.80
C THR A 168 -23.15 10.65 2.05
N THR A 169 -23.19 10.05 3.25
CA THR A 169 -23.13 10.81 4.50
C THR A 169 -21.85 11.64 4.60
N VAL A 170 -21.97 12.82 5.22
CA VAL A 170 -20.82 13.68 5.52
C VAL A 170 -19.84 12.92 6.42
N ASN A 171 -18.53 13.14 6.23
CA ASN A 171 -17.44 12.41 6.88
C ASN A 171 -17.23 10.96 6.40
N ASN A 172 -17.74 10.59 5.22
CA ASN A 172 -17.30 9.38 4.53
C ASN A 172 -15.91 9.60 3.89
N TRP A 173 -14.85 9.32 4.65
CA TRP A 173 -13.48 9.51 4.20
C TRP A 173 -13.10 8.56 3.05
N GLY A 174 -13.59 7.31 3.06
CA GLY A 174 -13.31 6.31 2.03
C GLY A 174 -13.85 6.74 0.67
N ARG A 175 -15.11 7.21 0.63
CA ARG A 175 -15.69 7.82 -0.58
C ARG A 175 -14.89 9.05 -1.03
N SER A 176 -14.46 9.90 -0.10
CA SER A 176 -13.68 11.10 -0.43
C SER A 176 -12.29 10.74 -1.01
N TRP A 177 -11.65 9.72 -0.46
CA TRP A 177 -10.38 9.19 -0.94
C TRP A 177 -10.53 8.58 -2.33
N LEU A 178 -11.51 7.67 -2.50
CA LEU A 178 -11.78 7.02 -3.78
C LEU A 178 -12.07 8.04 -4.88
N TRP A 179 -12.72 9.16 -4.57
CA TRP A 179 -12.90 10.25 -5.53
C TRP A 179 -11.56 10.79 -6.05
N MET A 180 -10.58 11.06 -5.19
CA MET A 180 -9.26 11.54 -5.62
C MET A 180 -8.53 10.50 -6.46
N VAL A 181 -8.57 9.23 -6.03
CA VAL A 181 -7.94 8.09 -6.70
C VAL A 181 -8.53 7.90 -8.11
N CYS A 182 -9.87 7.97 -8.26
CA CYS A 182 -10.57 7.87 -9.54
C CYS A 182 -10.33 9.06 -10.49
N ASN A 183 -9.97 10.24 -9.98
CA ASN A 183 -9.86 11.46 -10.79
C ASN A 183 -8.41 11.91 -11.06
N GLN A 184 -7.55 11.96 -10.05
CA GLN A 184 -6.31 12.74 -10.07
C GLN A 184 -5.05 11.95 -9.74
N ILE A 185 -5.12 11.01 -8.79
CA ILE A 185 -3.91 10.42 -8.20
C ILE A 185 -3.67 8.96 -8.57
N GLY A 186 -4.70 8.21 -8.98
CA GLY A 186 -4.53 6.77 -9.16
C GLY A 186 -4.11 6.13 -7.84
N PHE A 187 -3.07 5.31 -7.88
CA PHE A 187 -2.59 4.41 -6.83
C PHE A 187 -3.39 3.12 -6.71
N TRP A 188 -3.70 2.51 -7.84
CA TRP A 188 -4.20 1.15 -7.88
C TRP A 188 -3.07 0.22 -7.47
N GLN A 189 -3.27 -0.54 -6.40
CA GLN A 189 -2.27 -1.44 -5.84
C GLN A 189 -2.43 -2.80 -6.53
N ASP A 190 -1.84 -2.93 -7.70
CA ASP A 190 -2.07 -4.03 -8.65
C ASP A 190 -0.93 -5.06 -8.72
N GLY A 191 -1.18 -6.15 -9.44
CA GLY A 191 -0.18 -7.20 -9.67
C GLY A 191 0.94 -6.74 -10.62
N PRO A 192 2.18 -7.21 -10.42
CA PRO A 192 3.33 -6.76 -11.21
C PRO A 192 3.37 -7.39 -12.62
N PRO A 193 4.16 -6.85 -13.56
CA PRO A 193 4.32 -7.45 -14.89
C PRO A 193 4.85 -8.89 -14.83
N TYR A 194 4.62 -9.67 -15.89
CA TYR A 194 5.06 -11.08 -15.99
C TYR A 194 6.57 -11.30 -15.87
N SER A 195 7.37 -10.26 -16.06
CA SER A 195 8.84 -10.31 -15.93
C SER A 195 9.34 -10.21 -14.49
N GLN A 196 8.45 -10.04 -13.50
CA GLN A 196 8.81 -9.89 -12.09
C GLN A 196 8.13 -10.95 -11.22
N PRO A 197 8.73 -11.32 -10.07
CA PRO A 197 8.04 -12.14 -9.07
C PRO A 197 6.77 -11.44 -8.55
N ALA A 198 5.74 -12.20 -8.18
CA ALA A 198 4.41 -11.67 -7.85
C ALA A 198 3.86 -12.25 -6.55
N ILE A 199 3.77 -11.41 -5.52
CA ILE A 199 3.00 -11.70 -4.30
C ILE A 199 1.56 -11.20 -4.38
N VAL A 200 1.20 -10.50 -5.47
CA VAL A 200 -0.17 -10.08 -5.79
C VAL A 200 -0.53 -10.57 -7.19
N SER A 201 -1.75 -11.07 -7.35
CA SER A 201 -2.22 -11.68 -8.61
C SER A 201 -2.30 -10.66 -9.73
N ARG A 202 -1.92 -11.08 -10.94
CA ARG A 202 -2.01 -10.25 -12.17
C ARG A 202 -3.42 -10.10 -12.71
N ILE A 203 -4.37 -10.83 -12.14
CA ILE A 203 -5.79 -10.60 -12.35
C ILE A 203 -6.15 -9.19 -11.88
N ILE A 204 -5.54 -8.73 -10.79
CA ILE A 204 -5.69 -7.37 -10.26
C ILE A 204 -4.86 -6.40 -11.10
N ASN A 205 -5.55 -5.50 -11.77
CA ASN A 205 -4.99 -4.47 -12.64
C ASN A 205 -5.85 -3.20 -12.56
N PRO A 206 -5.41 -2.06 -13.15
CA PRO A 206 -6.16 -0.81 -13.05
C PRO A 206 -7.63 -0.90 -13.47
N THR A 207 -7.99 -1.77 -14.43
CA THR A 207 -9.37 -1.93 -14.90
C THR A 207 -10.30 -2.43 -13.80
N TYR A 208 -9.82 -3.32 -12.94
CA TYR A 208 -10.59 -3.86 -11.82
C TYR A 208 -11.03 -2.72 -10.88
N TYR A 209 -10.09 -1.88 -10.46
CA TYR A 209 -10.38 -0.75 -9.58
C TYR A 209 -11.16 0.39 -10.26
N GLN A 210 -10.86 0.69 -11.53
CA GLN A 210 -11.56 1.74 -12.27
C GLN A 210 -13.06 1.40 -12.46
N ARG A 211 -13.44 0.12 -12.54
CA ARG A 211 -14.86 -0.28 -12.50
C ARG A 211 -15.53 0.20 -11.21
N GLN A 212 -14.86 0.06 -10.07
CA GLN A 212 -15.41 0.45 -8.78
C GLN A 212 -15.65 1.97 -8.66
N CYS A 213 -14.93 2.79 -9.44
CA CYS A 213 -15.24 4.22 -9.57
C CYS A 213 -16.66 4.46 -10.14
N VAL A 214 -17.11 3.63 -11.10
CA VAL A 214 -18.47 3.68 -11.64
C VAL A 214 -19.47 3.26 -10.58
N ASN A 215 -19.17 2.22 -9.81
CA ASN A 215 -20.03 1.77 -8.72
C ASN A 215 -20.25 2.90 -7.69
N MET A 216 -19.17 3.56 -7.25
CA MET A 216 -19.23 4.62 -6.24
C MET A 216 -19.83 5.93 -6.77
N PHE A 217 -19.52 6.32 -8.01
CA PHE A 217 -19.87 7.63 -8.58
C PHE A 217 -20.60 7.51 -9.92
N HIS A 218 -21.62 6.66 -9.99
CA HIS A 218 -22.38 6.38 -11.22
C HIS A 218 -22.98 7.63 -11.89
N ASP A 219 -23.32 8.67 -11.13
CA ASP A 219 -23.81 9.95 -11.66
C ASP A 219 -22.73 10.75 -12.43
N VAL A 220 -21.45 10.44 -12.20
CA VAL A 220 -20.31 11.14 -12.79
C VAL A 220 -19.64 10.29 -13.87
N PHE A 221 -19.44 9.00 -13.59
CA PHE A 221 -18.72 8.08 -14.47
C PHE A 221 -19.68 7.11 -15.14
N ALA A 222 -19.92 7.28 -16.44
CA ALA A 222 -20.69 6.34 -17.24
C ALA A 222 -19.88 5.07 -17.63
N SER A 223 -18.56 5.12 -17.48
CA SER A 223 -17.62 4.03 -17.76
C SER A 223 -16.39 4.16 -16.85
N PRO A 224 -15.59 3.09 -16.65
CA PRO A 224 -14.37 3.15 -15.86
C PRO A 224 -13.47 4.34 -16.27
N PRO A 225 -13.16 5.28 -15.36
CA PRO A 225 -12.36 6.46 -15.70
C PRO A 225 -10.87 6.13 -15.67
N HIS A 226 -10.08 6.86 -16.45
CA HIS A 226 -8.63 6.89 -16.30
C HIS A 226 -8.22 8.13 -15.48
N PRO A 227 -7.62 7.95 -14.28
CA PRO A 227 -7.17 9.08 -13.48
C PRO A 227 -6.13 9.92 -14.21
N THR A 228 -6.18 11.24 -14.04
CA THR A 228 -5.31 12.22 -14.71
C THR A 228 -3.97 12.40 -14.00
N THR A 229 -3.29 11.29 -13.66
CA THR A 229 -2.04 11.27 -12.89
C THR A 229 -0.94 12.14 -13.51
N ALA A 230 -0.76 12.07 -14.83
CA ALA A 230 0.20 12.90 -15.55
C ALA A 230 -0.05 14.42 -15.35
N ASN A 231 -1.31 14.86 -15.32
CA ASN A 231 -1.66 16.27 -15.09
C ASN A 231 -1.32 16.67 -13.65
N THR A 232 -1.61 15.82 -12.68
CA THR A 232 -1.26 16.04 -11.27
C THR A 232 0.26 16.13 -11.10
N ASN A 233 1.02 15.20 -11.69
CA ASN A 233 2.48 15.23 -11.66
C ASN A 233 3.05 16.47 -12.35
N MET A 234 2.48 16.91 -13.47
CA MET A 234 2.88 18.15 -14.13
C MET A 234 2.61 19.37 -13.26
N MET A 235 1.48 19.40 -12.55
CA MET A 235 1.08 20.51 -11.68
C MET A 235 1.94 20.61 -10.41
N TYR A 236 2.35 19.48 -9.83
CA TYR A 236 3.08 19.42 -8.56
C TYR A 236 4.53 18.97 -8.68
N ALA A 237 5.03 18.85 -9.91
CA ALA A 237 6.36 18.39 -10.32
C ALA A 237 6.69 16.91 -10.02
N GLY A 238 5.82 16.12 -9.39
CA GLY A 238 6.04 14.69 -9.19
C GLY A 238 7.36 14.40 -8.45
N TRP A 239 8.09 13.37 -8.89
CA TRP A 239 9.46 13.12 -8.44
C TRP A 239 10.44 14.28 -8.69
N ASN A 240 10.13 15.23 -9.58
CA ASN A 240 10.94 16.43 -9.82
C ASN A 240 10.66 17.58 -8.84
N VAL A 241 9.83 17.36 -7.81
CA VAL A 241 9.56 18.36 -6.76
C VAL A 241 10.86 18.98 -6.23
N ASN A 242 10.92 20.30 -6.17
CA ASN A 242 12.06 21.03 -5.64
C ASN A 242 11.54 22.20 -4.80
N VAL A 243 11.58 22.04 -3.48
CA VAL A 243 10.96 22.95 -2.53
C VAL A 243 11.98 23.28 -1.46
N GLU A 244 12.24 24.56 -1.25
CA GLU A 244 13.12 24.99 -0.18
C GLU A 244 12.52 24.76 1.22
N ARG A 245 13.40 24.40 2.15
CA ARG A 245 13.12 24.14 3.57
C ARG A 245 12.04 23.06 3.73
N LEU A 246 12.14 22.00 2.93
CA LEU A 246 11.30 20.81 3.03
C LEU A 246 12.17 19.59 3.30
N PHE A 247 12.01 19.00 4.49
CA PHE A 247 12.66 17.76 4.87
C PHE A 247 11.82 16.58 4.41
N PHE A 248 12.38 15.67 3.61
CA PHE A 248 11.75 14.41 3.24
C PHE A 248 12.31 13.28 4.11
N ALA A 249 11.41 12.56 4.77
CA ALA A 249 11.69 11.38 5.56
C ALA A 249 10.95 10.19 4.94
N ASN A 250 11.64 9.10 4.63
CA ASN A 250 11.03 7.91 4.04
C ASN A 250 11.47 6.65 4.81
N GLY A 251 10.61 5.64 4.86
CA GLY A 251 10.95 4.32 5.38
C GLY A 251 11.43 3.39 4.28
N LEU A 252 12.51 2.65 4.50
CA LEU A 252 13.00 1.63 3.56
C LEU A 252 11.98 0.52 3.32
N ARG A 253 11.16 0.22 4.32
CA ARG A 253 10.11 -0.81 4.31
C ARG A 253 8.73 -0.25 3.99
N ASP A 254 8.61 1.05 3.73
CA ASP A 254 7.33 1.68 3.41
C ASP A 254 6.84 1.21 2.03
N PRO A 255 5.65 0.59 1.90
CA PRO A 255 5.13 0.21 0.61
C PRO A 255 4.91 1.41 -0.33
N TRP A 256 4.72 2.62 0.22
CA TRP A 256 4.61 3.85 -0.58
C TRP A 256 5.93 4.36 -1.14
N ARG A 257 7.08 3.77 -0.76
CA ARG A 257 8.42 4.30 -1.07
C ARG A 257 8.62 4.61 -2.55
N ASP A 258 8.12 3.78 -3.46
CA ASP A 258 8.22 3.99 -4.90
C ASP A 258 7.45 5.21 -5.42
N ALA A 259 6.45 5.71 -4.68
CA ALA A 259 5.77 6.97 -5.00
C ALA A 259 6.44 8.20 -4.37
N THR A 260 7.48 8.01 -3.54
CA THR A 260 8.21 9.09 -2.86
C THR A 260 9.42 9.56 -3.66
N VAL A 261 10.13 10.57 -3.13
CA VAL A 261 11.42 11.01 -3.68
C VAL A 261 12.59 10.04 -3.44
N SER A 262 12.35 8.94 -2.71
CA SER A 262 13.29 7.84 -2.46
C SER A 262 12.97 6.59 -3.29
N ALA A 263 12.16 6.70 -4.35
CA ALA A 263 11.83 5.59 -5.23
C ALA A 263 13.08 4.90 -5.80
N ASP A 264 13.04 3.59 -5.99
CA ASP A 264 14.18 2.87 -6.58
C ASP A 264 14.47 3.35 -8.02
N GLY A 265 15.76 3.58 -8.30
CA GLY A 265 16.20 4.15 -9.57
C GLY A 265 16.03 5.67 -9.69
N LEU A 266 15.38 6.33 -8.73
CA LEU A 266 15.30 7.78 -8.64
C LEU A 266 16.52 8.33 -7.88
N TYR A 267 17.53 8.80 -8.61
CA TYR A 267 18.73 9.41 -8.00
C TYR A 267 18.51 10.90 -7.69
N LYS A 268 17.52 11.22 -6.86
CA LYS A 268 17.21 12.61 -6.49
C LYS A 268 18.27 13.15 -5.50
N PRO A 269 18.94 14.28 -5.80
CA PRO A 269 19.95 14.82 -4.89
C PRO A 269 19.33 15.34 -3.58
N SER A 270 19.86 14.87 -2.45
CA SER A 270 19.64 15.48 -1.13
C SER A 270 20.47 16.76 -1.01
N THR A 271 19.87 17.86 -0.54
CA THR A 271 20.55 19.15 -0.39
C THR A 271 20.25 19.77 0.98
N PRO A 272 21.07 20.72 1.49
CA PRO A 272 20.77 21.38 2.76
C PRO A 272 19.43 22.14 2.79
N ARG A 273 18.85 22.48 1.63
CA ARG A 273 17.55 23.16 1.53
C ARG A 273 16.39 22.22 1.20
N MET A 274 16.68 20.97 0.84
CA MET A 274 15.67 19.93 0.63
C MET A 274 16.33 18.59 0.98
N PRO A 275 16.60 18.35 2.28
CA PRO A 275 17.21 17.11 2.72
C PRO A 275 16.26 15.94 2.52
N ILE A 276 16.79 14.83 2.06
CA ILE A 276 16.10 13.55 1.89
C ILE A 276 16.84 12.52 2.73
N TYR A 277 16.14 11.88 3.65
CA TYR A 277 16.67 10.87 4.56
C TYR A 277 15.77 9.64 4.61
N GLU A 278 16.40 8.49 4.77
CA GLU A 278 15.74 7.19 4.90
C GLU A 278 16.14 6.53 6.21
N GLY A 279 15.18 5.87 6.87
CA GLY A 279 15.42 4.97 8.00
C GLY A 279 14.87 3.58 7.71
N ASP A 280 15.25 2.58 8.50
CA ASP A 280 14.72 1.20 8.46
C ASP A 280 13.30 1.10 9.04
N GLY A 281 12.47 2.09 8.71
CA GLY A 281 11.08 2.20 9.11
C GLY A 281 10.11 1.76 8.02
N PHE A 282 8.85 1.71 8.43
CA PHE A 282 7.67 1.50 7.60
C PHE A 282 7.02 2.85 7.28
N HIS A 283 5.73 2.85 6.97
CA HIS A 283 5.01 4.07 6.64
C HIS A 283 5.00 5.06 7.82
N CYS A 284 5.52 6.25 7.58
CA CYS A 284 5.60 7.36 8.55
C CYS A 284 6.26 7.01 9.91
N SER A 285 7.15 6.02 9.98
CA SER A 285 7.75 5.61 11.27
C SER A 285 8.51 6.73 11.97
N ASP A 286 9.09 7.63 11.20
CA ASP A 286 9.77 8.85 11.65
C ASP A 286 8.88 9.82 12.44
N MET A 287 7.56 9.74 12.30
CA MET A 287 6.62 10.64 13.01
C MET A 287 6.35 10.24 14.46
N ASP A 288 6.69 9.01 14.86
CA ASP A 288 6.50 8.53 16.24
C ASP A 288 7.85 8.32 16.95
N LYS A 289 7.99 8.92 18.13
CA LYS A 289 9.20 8.80 18.95
C LYS A 289 9.43 7.37 19.45
N VAL A 290 8.38 6.55 19.57
CA VAL A 290 8.53 5.15 19.99
C VAL A 290 9.39 4.35 19.01
N ASN A 291 9.40 4.76 17.73
CA ASN A 291 10.15 4.11 16.68
C ASN A 291 11.65 4.45 16.67
N ALA A 292 12.10 5.39 17.50
CA ALA A 292 13.52 5.64 17.76
C ALA A 292 14.22 4.46 18.48
N ILE A 293 13.50 3.38 18.77
CA ILE A 293 14.09 2.07 19.09
C ILE A 293 14.98 1.57 17.94
N ASP A 294 14.66 1.93 16.70
CA ASP A 294 15.54 1.76 15.56
C ASP A 294 16.54 2.94 15.48
N PRO A 295 17.87 2.67 15.49
CA PRO A 295 18.88 3.73 15.51
C PRO A 295 18.92 4.58 14.24
N THR A 296 18.50 4.05 13.09
CA THR A 296 18.47 4.83 11.84
C THR A 296 17.30 5.82 11.83
N ILE A 297 16.17 5.45 12.44
CA ILE A 297 15.03 6.35 12.63
C ILE A 297 15.35 7.39 13.69
N ALA A 298 16.00 7.01 14.79
CA ALA A 298 16.48 7.96 15.80
C ALA A 298 17.38 9.03 15.16
N ALA A 299 18.36 8.61 14.36
CA ALA A 299 19.25 9.53 13.65
C ALA A 299 18.52 10.43 12.65
N LEU A 300 17.53 9.88 11.92
CA LEU A 300 16.69 10.65 11.01
C LEU A 300 15.89 11.72 11.77
N GLN A 301 15.26 11.36 12.89
CA GLN A 301 14.48 12.29 13.72
C GLN A 301 15.36 13.41 14.29
N GLU A 302 16.55 13.08 14.79
CA GLU A 302 17.52 14.07 15.28
C GLU A 302 17.95 15.02 14.16
N THR A 303 18.30 14.49 13.00
CA THR A 303 18.72 15.29 11.84
C THR A 303 17.60 16.22 11.37
N ALA A 304 16.35 15.74 11.36
CA ALA A 304 15.20 16.56 11.02
C ALA A 304 15.02 17.75 11.98
N LEU A 305 15.21 17.53 13.29
CA LEU A 305 15.15 18.59 14.29
C LEU A 305 16.26 19.63 14.09
N GLU A 306 17.47 19.20 13.71
CA GLU A 306 18.58 20.11 13.39
C GLU A 306 18.25 21.03 12.20
N TYR A 307 17.75 20.47 11.09
CA TYR A 307 17.32 21.28 9.94
C TYR A 307 16.20 22.25 10.29
N MET A 308 15.20 21.78 11.06
CA MET A 308 14.11 22.65 11.51
C MET A 308 14.62 23.79 12.39
N ALA A 309 15.55 23.52 13.31
CA ALA A 309 16.16 24.53 14.15
C ALA A 309 16.96 25.56 13.33
N GLU A 310 17.77 25.10 12.37
CA GLU A 310 18.52 25.95 11.45
C GLU A 310 17.59 26.87 10.65
N TRP A 311 16.58 26.29 10.01
CA TRP A 311 15.63 27.07 9.22
C TRP A 311 14.88 28.06 10.10
N LEU A 312 14.34 27.66 11.25
CA LEU A 312 13.64 28.60 12.14
C LEU A 312 14.52 29.76 12.61
N ALA A 313 15.83 29.55 12.81
CA ALA A 313 16.77 30.62 13.15
C ALA A 313 16.99 31.64 12.01
N GLU A 314 16.83 31.22 10.75
CA GLU A 314 16.88 32.11 9.58
C GLU A 314 15.61 32.96 9.40
N TRP A 315 14.48 32.54 10.00
CA TRP A 315 13.19 33.18 9.75
C TRP A 315 13.16 34.62 10.28
N LYS A 316 12.56 35.51 9.48
CA LYS A 316 12.28 36.89 9.86
C LYS A 316 10.79 37.16 9.66
N PRO A 317 10.11 37.83 10.61
CA PRO A 317 8.75 38.30 10.38
C PRO A 317 8.72 39.16 9.12
N SER A 318 7.81 38.86 8.20
CA SER A 318 7.45 39.83 7.16
C SER A 318 6.95 41.08 7.88
N ALA A 319 7.53 42.25 7.58
CA ALA A 319 7.01 43.50 8.10
C ALA A 319 5.52 43.54 7.79
N LEU A 320 4.67 43.62 8.81
CA LEU A 320 3.26 43.92 8.62
C LEU A 320 3.24 45.20 7.80
N GLU A 321 2.75 45.15 6.57
CA GLU A 321 2.34 46.37 5.87
C GLU A 321 1.41 47.09 6.85
N SER A 322 1.90 48.21 7.39
CA SER A 322 1.13 48.99 8.35
C SER A 322 -0.14 49.46 7.63
N PRO A 323 -1.33 49.32 8.25
CA PRO A 323 -2.61 49.59 7.61
C PRO A 323 -2.74 51.02 7.09
#